data_AF-A0A2H0P2R2-F1
#
_entry.id   AF-A0A2H0P2R2-F1
#
_cell.length_a   1.000
_cell.length_b   1.000
_cell.length_c   1.000
_cell.angle_alpha   90.00
_cell.angle_beta   90.00
_cell.angle_gamma   90.00
#
_symmetry.space_group_name_H-M   'P 1'
#
loop_
_entity.id
_entity.type
_entity.pdbx_description
1 polymer ?
#
loop_
_entity_poly.entity_id
_entity_poly.type
_entity_poly.pdbx_seq_one_letter_code
_entity_poly.pdbx_strand_id
1 'polypeptide(L)'
;MSCDLDGDRFGIIDAGGVWIQPNEVVALAYEHLVVNRGLKGKAARSVMTSHFIDAVAKSHGSETRETPVGFKYLGELLRSGPFLLAGEESGGLSIRGHVPEKDGI
;
A
#
# COMPACT_ATOMS: atom_id res chain seq x y z
N MET A 1 -12.42 -10.98 2.67
CA MET A 1 -11.64 -10.32 1.60
C MET A 1 -12.43 -10.50 0.31
N SER A 2 -12.62 -9.42 -0.45
CA SER A 2 -13.20 -9.45 -1.79
C SER A 2 -12.21 -8.79 -2.74
N CYS A 3 -12.19 -9.22 -3.99
CA CYS A 3 -11.52 -8.50 -5.08
C CYS A 3 -12.57 -7.96 -6.06
N ASP A 4 -12.20 -7.03 -6.93
CA ASP A 4 -13.03 -6.63 -8.06
C ASP A 4 -12.89 -7.59 -9.25
N LEU A 5 -13.47 -7.25 -10.41
CA LEU A 5 -13.71 -8.20 -11.51
C LEU A 5 -12.42 -8.79 -12.10
N ASP A 6 -11.35 -7.99 -12.18
CA ASP A 6 -10.04 -8.39 -12.67
C ASP A 6 -9.01 -8.63 -11.55
N GLY A 7 -9.40 -8.45 -10.29
CA GLY A 7 -8.59 -8.79 -9.12
C GLY A 7 -7.53 -7.75 -8.75
N ASP A 8 -7.62 -6.53 -9.30
CA ASP A 8 -6.63 -5.47 -9.10
C ASP A 8 -6.84 -4.72 -7.76
N ARG A 9 -8.05 -4.81 -7.20
CA ARG A 9 -8.39 -4.20 -5.91
C ARG A 9 -8.70 -5.21 -4.85
N PHE A 10 -8.44 -4.81 -3.61
CA PHE A 10 -8.90 -5.52 -2.43
C PHE A 10 -10.01 -4.76 -1.70
N GLY A 11 -10.84 -5.51 -0.99
CA GLY A 11 -11.78 -5.01 0.00
C GLY A 11 -11.76 -5.86 1.27
N ILE A 12 -11.71 -5.19 2.42
CA ILE A 12 -11.59 -5.84 3.74
C ILE A 12 -12.77 -5.46 4.63
N ILE A 13 -13.36 -6.48 5.24
CA ILE A 13 -14.39 -6.36 6.27
C ILE A 13 -13.85 -7.08 7.50
N ASP A 14 -14.00 -6.46 8.67
CA ASP A 14 -13.61 -7.06 9.94
C ASP A 14 -14.60 -8.14 10.42
N ALA A 15 -14.31 -8.78 11.56
CA ALA A 15 -15.17 -9.82 12.12
C ALA A 15 -16.57 -9.31 12.55
N GLY A 16 -16.73 -8.00 12.75
CA GLY A 16 -17.99 -7.36 13.11
C GLY A 16 -18.83 -6.93 11.91
N GLY A 17 -18.33 -7.12 10.68
CA GLY A 17 -19.01 -6.67 9.47
C GLY A 17 -18.71 -5.21 9.10
N VAL A 18 -17.70 -4.58 9.74
CA VAL A 18 -17.31 -3.21 9.45
C VAL A 18 -16.34 -3.18 8.29
N TRP A 19 -16.63 -2.35 7.30
CA TRP A 19 -15.72 -2.07 6.18
C TRP A 19 -14.50 -1.28 6.67
N ILE A 20 -13.31 -1.79 6.35
CA ILE A 20 -12.04 -1.12 6.64
C ILE A 20 -11.62 -0.33 5.40
N GLN A 21 -11.26 0.94 5.58
CA GLN A 21 -10.90 1.80 4.45
C GLN A 21 -9.58 1.35 3.83
N PRO A 22 -9.41 1.39 2.49
CA PRO A 22 -8.16 1.01 1.84
C PRO A 22 -6.93 1.73 2.37
N ASN A 23 -7.08 3.02 2.72
CA ASN A 23 -6.01 3.81 3.34
C ASN A 23 -5.48 3.19 4.65
N GLU A 24 -6.38 2.65 5.47
CA GLU A 24 -6.04 1.98 6.73
C GLU A 24 -5.36 0.65 6.45
N VAL A 25 -5.87 -0.12 5.49
CA VAL A 25 -5.30 -1.40 5.08
C VAL A 25 -3.87 -1.24 4.55
N VAL A 26 -3.64 -0.26 3.68
CA VAL A 26 -2.30 0.02 3.13
C VAL A 26 -1.32 0.39 4.24
N ALA A 27 -1.74 1.22 5.21
CA ALA A 27 -0.91 1.60 6.35
C ALA A 27 -0.61 0.39 7.27
N LEU A 28 -1.62 -0.42 7.59
CA LEU A 28 -1.49 -1.65 8.37
C LEU A 28 -0.58 -2.68 7.67
N ALA A 29 -0.71 -2.83 6.35
CA ALA A 29 0.15 -3.71 5.57
C ALA A 29 1.61 -3.24 5.62
N TYR A 30 1.86 -1.93 5.50
CA TYR A 30 3.21 -1.38 5.64
C TYR A 30 3.78 -1.63 7.04
N GLU A 31 3.01 -1.35 8.09
CA GLU A 31 3.40 -1.62 9.49
C GLU A 31 3.73 -3.09 9.70
N HIS A 32 2.90 -4.00 9.20
CA HIS A 32 3.16 -5.45 9.28
C HIS A 32 4.48 -5.84 8.61
N LEU A 33 4.78 -5.30 7.42
CA LEU A 33 6.03 -5.59 6.72
C LEU A 33 7.26 -5.08 7.49
N VAL A 34 7.15 -3.94 8.17
CA VAL A 34 8.25 -3.37 8.96
C VAL A 34 8.41 -4.09 10.30
N VAL A 35 7.34 -4.21 11.08
CA VAL A 35 7.36 -4.70 12.46
C VAL A 35 7.43 -6.22 12.52
N ASN A 36 6.52 -6.91 11.82
CA ASN A 36 6.38 -8.37 11.96
C ASN A 36 7.31 -9.12 11.00
N ARG A 37 7.59 -8.55 9.82
CA ARG A 37 8.48 -9.17 8.83
C ARG A 37 9.91 -8.63 8.87
N GLY A 38 10.18 -7.58 9.66
CA GLY A 38 11.51 -6.99 9.82
C GLY A 38 12.09 -6.37 8.55
N LEU A 39 11.23 -6.06 7.56
CA LEU A 39 11.67 -5.51 6.28
C LEU A 39 11.90 -4.00 6.38
N LYS A 40 12.81 -3.49 5.54
CA LYS A 40 13.12 -2.07 5.45
C LYS A 40 12.87 -1.55 4.05
N GLY A 41 12.29 -0.36 3.96
CA GLY A 41 12.08 0.36 2.71
C GLY A 41 11.04 1.46 2.84
N LYS A 42 11.02 2.35 1.85
CA LYS A 42 10.10 3.49 1.76
C LYS A 42 8.69 3.01 1.38
N ALA A 43 7.69 3.82 1.67
CA ALA A 43 6.34 3.60 1.11
C ALA A 43 6.07 4.58 -0.04
N ALA A 44 5.22 4.20 -0.98
CA ALA A 44 4.74 5.10 -2.03
C ALA A 44 3.21 5.18 -2.04
N ARG A 45 2.68 6.35 -2.34
CA ARG A 45 1.23 6.57 -2.46
C ARG A 45 0.89 7.61 -3.51
N SER A 46 -0.35 7.59 -4.00
CA SER A 46 -0.84 8.66 -4.86
C SER A 46 -1.18 9.92 -4.02
N VAL A 47 -1.32 11.06 -4.69
CA VAL A 47 -1.82 12.31 -4.09
C VAL A 47 -3.25 12.21 -3.55
N MET A 48 -4.06 11.24 -4.02
CA MET A 48 -5.43 11.01 -3.54
C MET A 48 -5.49 10.12 -2.30
N THR A 49 -4.38 9.45 -1.97
CA THR A 49 -4.26 8.58 -0.80
C THR A 49 -4.02 9.38 0.47
N SER A 50 -4.60 8.93 1.58
CA SER A 50 -4.44 9.57 2.89
C SER A 50 -2.97 9.63 3.34
N HIS A 51 -2.63 10.68 4.09
CA HIS A 51 -1.34 10.83 4.77
C HIS A 51 -1.13 9.84 5.93
N PHE A 52 -2.08 8.94 6.20
CA PHE A 52 -1.95 7.99 7.30
C PHE A 52 -0.74 7.06 7.14
N ILE A 53 -0.46 6.60 5.92
CA ILE A 53 0.76 5.83 5.62
C ILE A 53 2.04 6.65 5.86
N ASP A 54 1.99 7.98 5.64
CA ASP A 54 3.13 8.87 5.91
C ASP A 54 3.43 8.92 7.41
N ALA A 55 2.38 8.98 8.25
CA ALA A 55 2.52 8.97 9.70
C ALA A 55 3.10 7.63 10.22
N VAL A 56 2.62 6.50 9.69
CA VAL A 56 3.13 5.17 10.04
C VAL A 56 4.57 4.98 9.56
N ALA A 57 4.91 5.36 8.33
CA ALA A 57 6.29 5.28 7.85
C ALA A 57 7.23 6.13 8.71
N LYS A 58 6.81 7.36 9.06
CA LYS A 58 7.57 8.27 9.92
C LYS A 58 7.79 7.71 11.32
N SER A 59 6.80 7.03 11.92
CA SER A 59 6.96 6.42 13.25
C SER A 59 8.03 5.32 13.27
N HIS A 60 8.31 4.71 12.12
CA HIS A 60 9.38 3.72 11.93
C HIS A 60 10.68 4.28 11.32
N GLY A 61 10.80 5.61 11.19
CA GLY A 61 12.00 6.25 10.63
C GLY A 61 12.16 6.07 9.11
N SER A 62 11.08 5.74 8.40
CA SER A 62 11.05 5.60 6.95
C SER A 62 10.41 6.81 6.29
N GLU A 63 10.80 7.06 5.03
CA GLU A 63 10.21 8.10 4.19
C GLU A 63 9.09 7.55 3.31
N THR A 64 8.20 8.44 2.86
CA THR A 64 7.21 8.13 1.82
C THR A 64 7.42 8.97 0.57
N ARG A 65 6.92 8.49 -0.57
CA ARG A 65 6.91 9.22 -1.84
C ARG A 65 5.49 9.36 -2.35
N GLU A 66 5.07 10.60 -2.55
CA GLU A 66 3.84 10.93 -3.25
C GLU A 66 4.06 10.95 -4.77
N THR A 67 3.09 10.44 -5.52
CA THR A 67 3.03 10.49 -6.99
C THR A 67 1.73 11.13 -7.48
N PRO A 68 1.65 11.57 -8.75
CA PRO A 68 0.37 11.81 -9.40
C PRO A 68 -0.52 10.55 -9.37
N VAL A 69 -1.80 10.75 -9.68
CA VAL A 69 -2.78 9.65 -9.77
C VAL A 69 -2.37 8.65 -10.87
N GLY A 70 -2.45 7.36 -10.56
CA GLY A 70 -2.20 6.28 -11.51
C GLY A 70 -1.08 5.34 -11.06
N PHE A 71 -1.40 4.05 -10.97
CA PHE A 71 -0.50 3.03 -10.45
C PHE A 71 0.80 2.85 -11.25
N LYS A 72 0.84 3.26 -12.52
CA LYS A 72 2.07 3.24 -13.33
C LYS A 72 3.25 3.93 -12.65
N TYR A 73 2.99 5.06 -11.95
CA TYR A 73 4.02 5.80 -11.23
C TYR A 73 4.50 5.05 -9.98
N LEU A 74 3.56 4.40 -9.29
CA LEU A 74 3.84 3.58 -8.11
C LEU A 74 4.62 2.31 -8.48
N GLY A 75 4.25 1.67 -9.58
CA GLY A 75 4.97 0.52 -10.15
C GLY A 75 6.41 0.87 -10.54
N GLU A 76 6.64 2.05 -11.12
CA GLU A 76 8.00 2.54 -11.41
C GLU A 76 8.84 2.70 -10.14
N LEU A 77 8.25 3.24 -9.06
CA LEU A 77 8.92 3.36 -7.77
C LEU A 77 9.23 1.99 -7.18
N LEU A 78 8.30 1.03 -7.20
CA LEU A 78 8.55 -0.34 -6.74
C LEU A 78 9.70 -1.01 -7.51
N ARG A 79 9.76 -0.81 -8.83
CA ARG A 79 10.85 -1.31 -9.69
C ARG A 79 12.21 -0.68 -9.36
N SER A 80 12.24 0.54 -8.83
CA SER A 80 13.51 1.20 -8.50
C SER A 80 14.25 0.55 -7.31
N GLY A 81 13.56 -0.24 -6.48
CA GLY A 81 14.15 -1.05 -5.38
C GLY A 81 14.08 -0.50 -3.93
N PRO A 82 14.09 0.82 -3.64
CA PRO A 82 14.06 1.33 -2.27
C PRO A 82 12.66 1.33 -1.65
N PHE A 83 11.61 1.07 -2.43
CA PHE A 83 10.22 1.05 -1.97
C PHE A 83 9.81 -0.37 -1.57
N LEU A 84 9.23 -0.49 -0.39
CA LEU A 84 8.74 -1.76 0.17
C LEU A 84 7.30 -2.03 -0.25
N LEU A 85 6.49 -0.98 -0.36
CA LEU A 85 5.05 -1.06 -0.62
C LEU A 85 4.60 0.19 -1.36
N ALA A 86 3.63 0.04 -2.25
CA ALA A 86 2.96 1.16 -2.91
C ALA A 86 1.44 0.93 -2.97
N GLY A 87 0.65 1.93 -2.58
CA GLY A 87 -0.81 1.79 -2.50
C GLY A 87 -1.58 3.03 -2.94
N GLU A 88 -2.85 2.82 -3.31
CA GLU A 88 -3.83 3.84 -3.68
C GLU A 88 -5.10 3.71 -2.83
N GLU A 89 -5.81 4.82 -2.63
CA GLU A 89 -7.10 4.86 -1.93
C GLU A 89 -8.20 4.05 -2.61
N SER A 90 -8.03 3.73 -3.90
CA SER A 90 -8.94 2.91 -4.69
C SER A 90 -8.93 1.43 -4.30
N GLY A 91 -8.04 0.99 -3.41
CA GLY A 91 -7.86 -0.41 -3.06
C GLY A 91 -6.79 -1.14 -3.89
N GLY A 92 -5.99 -0.41 -4.68
CA GLY A 92 -4.83 -0.97 -5.37
C GLY A 92 -3.59 -0.95 -4.46
N LEU A 93 -2.87 -2.06 -4.39
CA LEU A 93 -1.64 -2.22 -3.61
C LEU A 93 -0.66 -3.12 -4.33
N SER A 94 0.63 -2.92 -4.09
CA SER A 94 1.67 -3.88 -4.45
C SER A 94 2.84 -3.81 -3.47
N ILE A 95 3.53 -4.93 -3.33
CA ILE A 95 4.62 -5.14 -2.37
C ILE A 95 5.89 -5.50 -3.14
N ARG A 96 7.04 -5.02 -2.66
CA ARG A 96 8.34 -5.36 -3.24
C ARG A 96 8.53 -6.87 -3.29
N GLY A 97 8.88 -7.38 -4.47
CA GLY A 97 9.05 -8.81 -4.74
C GLY A 97 7.83 -9.45 -5.40
N HIS A 98 6.70 -8.77 -5.45
CA HIS A 98 5.53 -9.14 -6.23
C HIS A 98 5.54 -8.41 -7.59
N VAL A 99 4.54 -8.70 -8.42
CA VAL A 99 4.34 -7.97 -9.67
C VAL A 99 4.15 -6.47 -9.34
N PRO A 100 4.92 -5.55 -9.94
CA PRO A 100 4.85 -4.12 -9.63
C PRO A 100 3.65 -3.44 -10.30
N GLU A 101 2.49 -4.07 -10.18
CA GLU A 101 1.16 -3.67 -10.64
C GLU A 101 0.17 -3.92 -9.50
N LYS A 102 -1.05 -3.40 -9.64
CA LYS A 102 -2.12 -3.62 -8.67
C LYS A 102 -2.38 -5.12 -8.49
N ASP A 103 -2.31 -5.58 -7.25
CA ASP A 103 -2.56 -6.97 -6.89
C ASP A 103 -3.44 -7.01 -5.64
N GLY A 104 -4.70 -7.42 -5.82
CA GLY A 104 -5.69 -7.54 -4.75
C GLY A 104 -5.66 -8.87 -4.00
N ILE A 105 -4.82 -9.82 -4.42
CA ILE A 105 -4.74 -11.21 -3.92
C ILE A 105 -3.52 -11.39 -3.00
#